data_AF-A0A923A4K1-F1
#
_entry.id   AF-A0A923A4K1-F1
#
_cell.length_a   1.000
_cell.length_b   1.000
_cell.length_c   1.000
_cell.angle_alpha   90.00
_cell.angle_beta   90.00
_cell.angle_gamma   90.00
#
_symmetry.space_group_name_H-M   'P 1'
#
loop_
_entity.id
_entity.type
_entity.pdbx_description
1 polymer ?
#
loop_
_entity_poly.entity_id
_entity_poly.type
_entity_poly.pdbx_seq_one_letter_code
_entity_poly.pdbx_strand_id
1 'polypeptide(L)' 'MNSSSDKQSYREKRWQRKQRQCHCCTRPNHFCWLCRCGFTICQECMEENFWGMSCNGITWECPDCGGQNGLGNQ' A
#
# COMPACT_ATOMS: atom_id res chain seq x y z
N MET A 1 14.38 34.91 14.29
CA MET A 1 13.91 34.02 13.20
C MET A 1 12.75 33.23 13.78
N ASN A 2 11.52 33.51 13.34
CA ASN A 2 10.31 33.08 14.04
C ASN A 2 9.97 31.64 13.65
N SER A 3 10.04 30.72 14.62
CA SER A 3 9.73 29.31 14.46
C SER A 3 8.21 29.11 14.34
N SER A 4 7.70 29.14 13.11
CA SER A 4 6.33 28.75 12.80
C SER A 4 6.16 27.26 13.12
N SER A 5 5.54 26.97 14.26
CA SER A 5 5.09 25.62 14.60
C SER A 5 3.89 25.30 13.72
N ASP A 6 4.15 24.71 12.55
CA ASP A 6 3.10 24.25 11.63
C ASP A 6 2.22 23.21 12.32
N LYS A 7 1.12 23.68 12.90
CA LYS A 7 0.10 22.80 13.47
C LYS A 7 -0.58 22.10 12.29
N GLN A 8 -0.15 20.87 12.00
CA GLN A 8 -0.83 20.00 11.03
C GLN A 8 -2.34 20.05 11.29
N SER A 9 -3.08 20.38 10.24
CA SER A 9 -4.53 20.38 10.24
C SER A 9 -5.05 18.99 10.58
N TYR A 10 -6.27 18.94 11.13
CA TYR A 10 -6.97 17.68 11.37
C TYR A 10 -7.05 16.81 10.11
N ARG A 11 -7.14 17.45 8.93
CA ARG A 11 -7.16 16.77 7.63
C ARG A 11 -5.83 16.06 7.35
N GLU A 12 -4.69 16.73 7.55
CA GLU A 12 -3.36 16.14 7.36
C GLU A 12 -3.12 14.97 8.32
N LYS A 13 -3.50 15.11 9.60
CA LYS A 13 -3.40 14.03 10.58
C LYS A 13 -4.22 12.80 10.18
N ARG A 14 -5.45 13.01 9.69
CA ARG A 14 -6.30 11.92 9.18
C ARG A 14 -5.71 11.26 7.94
N TRP A 15 -5.09 12.05 7.07
CA TRP A 15 -4.41 11.56 5.87
C TRP A 15 -3.21 10.68 6.20
N GLN A 16 -2.39 11.07 7.18
CA GLN A 16 -1.25 10.26 7.61
C GLN A 16 -1.67 8.96 8.30
N ARG A 17 -2.72 8.97 9.13
CA ARG A 17 -3.23 7.77 9.81
C ARG A 17 -3.74 6.67 8.87
N LYS A 18 -3.99 6.99 7.60
CA LYS A 18 -4.43 6.03 6.58
C LYS A 18 -3.27 5.40 5.81
N GLN A 19 -2.05 5.90 5.98
CA GLN A 19 -0.90 5.34 5.30
C GLN A 19 -0.62 3.92 5.82
N ARG A 20 -0.26 3.03 4.90
CA ARG A 20 0.19 1.67 5.19
C ARG A 20 1.62 1.52 4.70
N GLN A 21 2.38 0.73 5.43
CA GLN A 21 3.76 0.41 5.10
C GLN A 21 3.77 -0.63 3.97
N CYS A 22 4.50 -0.39 2.87
CA CYS A 22 4.74 -1.41 1.85
C CYS A 22 5.84 -2.37 2.33
N HIS A 23 5.66 -3.68 2.14
CA HIS A 23 6.66 -4.70 2.49
C HIS A 23 7.84 -4.72 1.51
N CYS A 24 7.61 -4.40 0.23
CA CYS A 24 8.67 -4.43 -0.79
C CYS A 24 9.64 -3.24 -0.65
N CYS A 25 9.13 -2.01 -0.65
CA CYS A 25 9.98 -0.81 -0.67
C CYS A 25 10.13 -0.12 0.68
N THR A 26 9.44 -0.58 1.73
CA THR A 26 9.48 0.03 3.07
C THR A 26 9.12 1.52 3.11
N ARG A 27 8.42 2.04 2.10
CA ARG A 27 7.82 3.39 2.12
C ARG A 27 6.37 3.39 2.65
N PRO A 28 5.96 4.41 3.43
CA PRO A 28 4.56 4.61 3.79
C PRO A 28 3.77 5.11 2.57
N ASN A 29 2.68 4.42 2.24
CA ASN A 29 1.87 4.70 1.07
C ASN A 29 0.41 4.89 1.47
N HIS A 30 -0.29 5.79 0.79
CA HIS A 30 -1.72 6.01 1.02
C HIS A 30 -2.59 4.85 0.52
N PHE A 31 -2.08 4.12 -0.46
CA PHE A 31 -2.71 2.95 -1.03
C PHE A 31 -1.72 1.79 -1.05
N CYS A 32 -2.15 0.66 -0.50
CA CYS A 32 -1.49 -0.63 -0.64
C CYS A 32 -2.57 -1.68 -0.86
N TRP A 33 -2.34 -2.63 -1.77
CA TRP A 33 -3.10 -3.88 -1.76
C TRP A 33 -2.75 -4.63 -0.48
N LEU A 34 -3.76 -5.19 0.18
CA LEU A 34 -3.62 -5.92 1.43
C LEU A 34 -4.02 -7.38 1.21
N CYS A 35 -3.12 -8.30 1.52
CA CYS A 35 -3.50 -9.69 1.72
C CYS A 35 -4.01 -9.90 3.15
N ARG A 36 -4.95 -10.83 3.33
CA ARG A 36 -5.47 -11.21 4.65
C ARG A 36 -4.39 -11.77 5.59
N CYS A 37 -3.27 -12.25 5.07
CA CYS A 37 -2.13 -12.67 5.90
C CYS A 37 -1.35 -11.51 6.53
N GLY A 38 -1.61 -10.27 6.10
CA GLY A 38 -0.91 -9.07 6.58
C GLY A 38 0.06 -8.47 5.57
N PHE A 39 0.40 -9.18 4.48
CA PHE A 39 1.25 -8.65 3.42
C PHE A 39 0.60 -7.43 2.76
N THR A 40 1.39 -6.39 2.55
CA THR A 40 0.98 -5.14 1.91
C THR A 40 1.97 -4.73 0.84
N ILE A 41 1.46 -4.35 -0.33
CA ILE A 41 2.27 -3.90 -1.47
C ILE A 41 1.68 -2.60 -2.03
N CYS A 42 2.52 -1.59 -2.29
CA CYS A 42 2.09 -0.31 -2.85
C CYS A 42 1.91 -0.37 -4.37
N GLN A 43 1.28 0.65 -4.95
CA GLN A 43 1.04 0.79 -6.40
C GLN A 43 2.27 0.48 -7.25
N GLU A 44 3.34 1.23 -7.03
CA GLU A 44 4.59 1.11 -7.80
C GLU A 44 5.16 -0.32 -7.74
N CYS A 45 5.28 -0.89 -6.54
CA CYS A 45 5.84 -2.24 -6.39
C CYS A 45 4.96 -3.32 -7.01
N MET A 46 3.64 -3.16 -6.98
CA MET A 46 2.74 -4.11 -7.64
C MET A 46 2.88 -4.05 -9.15
N GLU A 47 2.99 -2.86 -9.74
CA GLU A 47 3.18 -2.70 -11.19
C GLU A 47 4.51 -3.33 -11.65
N GLU A 48 5.59 -3.14 -10.88
CA GLU A 48 6.90 -3.76 -11.13
C GLU A 48 6.86 -5.30 -11.07
N ASN A 49 6.09 -5.86 -10.13
CA ASN A 49 6.02 -7.31 -9.89
C ASN A 49 4.78 -7.96 -10.51
N PHE A 50 3.98 -7.21 -11.27
CA PHE A 50 2.65 -7.62 -11.72
C PHE A 50 2.70 -8.92 -12.52
N TRP A 51 3.68 -9.05 -13.41
CA TRP A 51 3.86 -10.21 -14.27
C TRP A 51 4.11 -11.52 -13.49
N GLY A 52 4.69 -11.43 -12.29
CA GLY A 52 4.95 -12.58 -11.41
C GLY A 52 3.84 -12.82 -10.39
N MET A 53 3.03 -11.80 -10.10
CA MET A 53 1.99 -11.87 -9.07
C MET A 53 0.58 -12.03 -9.64
N SER A 54 0.34 -11.71 -10.90
CA SER A 54 -0.99 -11.72 -11.52
C SER A 54 -0.94 -12.34 -12.92
N CYS A 55 -1.84 -13.28 -13.18
CA CYS A 55 -1.95 -13.96 -14.49
C CYS A 55 -3.07 -13.37 -15.37
N ASN A 56 -4.07 -12.73 -14.78
CA ASN A 56 -5.29 -12.29 -15.47
C ASN A 56 -5.62 -10.79 -15.30
N GLY A 57 -4.84 -10.07 -14.50
CA GLY A 57 -5.08 -8.66 -14.18
C GLY A 57 -6.36 -8.37 -13.38
N ILE A 58 -6.99 -9.40 -12.84
CA ILE A 58 -8.17 -9.32 -11.98
C ILE A 58 -7.80 -9.72 -10.54
N THR A 59 -6.93 -10.71 -10.38
CA THR A 59 -6.43 -11.19 -9.09
C THR A 59 -4.91 -11.19 -9.02
N TRP A 60 -4.38 -11.18 -7.81
CA TRP A 60 -2.96 -11.36 -7.54
C TRP A 60 -2.73 -12.41 -6.46
N GLU A 61 -1.66 -13.17 -6.61
CA GLU A 61 -1.17 -14.18 -5.68
C GLU A 61 -0.21 -13.54 -4.68
N CYS A 62 -0.45 -13.75 -3.39
CA CYS A 62 0.43 -13.26 -2.35
C CYS A 62 1.72 -14.09 -2.28
N PRO A 63 2.91 -13.46 -2.35
CA PRO A 63 4.18 -14.19 -2.32
C PRO A 63 4.46 -14.84 -0.96
N ASP A 64 3.86 -14.32 0.12
CA ASP A 64 4.10 -14.83 1.48
C ASP A 64 3.25 -16.06 1.81
N CYS A 65 2.03 -16.17 1.28
CA CYS A 65 1.07 -17.21 1.68
C CYS A 65 0.39 -17.96 0.52
N GLY A 66 0.65 -17.58 -0.74
CA GLY A 66 -0.02 -18.15 -1.94
C GLY A 66 -1.50 -17.78 -2.06
N GLY A 67 -2.03 -16.92 -1.18
CA GLY A 67 -3.43 -16.53 -1.18
C GLY A 67 -3.79 -15.64 -2.38
N GLN A 68 -4.96 -15.88 -2.98
CA GLN A 68 -5.50 -15.06 -4.07
C GLN A 68 -6.26 -13.85 -3.52
N ASN A 69 -5.97 -12.67 -4.05
CA ASN A 69 -6.56 -11.39 -3.66
C ASN A 69 -7.04 -10.62 -4.90
N GLY A 70 -8.04 -9.75 -4.74
CA GLY A 70 -8.53 -8.91 -5.85
C GLY A 70 -7.60 -7.74 -6.15
N LEU A 71 -7.39 -7.44 -7.43
CA LEU A 71 -6.71 -6.22 -7.89
C LEU A 71 -7.65 -4.99 -7.89
N GLY A 72 -8.97 -5.20 -8.03
CA GLY A 72 -9.99 -4.14 -8.08
C GLY A 72 -10.80 -3.96 -6.79
N ASN A 73 -11.35 -2.75 -6.60
CA ASN A 73 -12.21 -2.32 -5.48
C ASN A 73 -11.61 -2.55 -4.07
N GLN A 74 -10.53 -1.82 -3.75
CA GLN A 74 -9.98 -1.69 -2.39
C GLN A 74 -9.96 -0.25 -1.90
#